data_AF-W2WZD8-F1
#
_entry.id   AF-W2WZD8-F1
#
_cell.length_a   1.000
_cell.length_b   1.000
_cell.length_c   1.000
_cell.angle_alpha   90.00
_cell.angle_beta   90.00
_cell.angle_gamma   90.00
#
_symmetry.space_group_name_H-M   'P 1'
#
loop_
_entity.id
_entity.type
_entity.pdbx_description
1 polymer ?
#
loop_
_entity_poly.entity_id
_entity_poly.type
_entity_poly.pdbx_seq_one_letter_code
_entity_poly.pdbx_strand_id
1 'polypeptide(L)'
;MNGHARLRSSRSCALRRLWRVATLELATRIEDAKPKLIISASCGVEPKDIIDYGPLLNGAIERSSWNPNKAVMTQCDLCPFPMTKGRDATGEM
;
A
#
# COMPACT_ATOMS: atom_id res chain seq x y z
N MET A 1 -29.97 -10.26 -20.10
CA MET A 1 -29.69 -9.02 -19.37
C MET A 1 -28.22 -9.06 -18.97
N ASN A 2 -27.43 -8.22 -19.64
CA ASN A 2 -25.97 -8.21 -19.58
C ASN A 2 -25.49 -7.57 -18.27
N GLY A 3 -24.47 -8.17 -17.65
CA GLY A 3 -23.83 -7.61 -16.48
C GLY A 3 -22.57 -8.39 -16.12
N HIS A 4 -21.73 -8.70 -17.11
CA HIS A 4 -20.39 -9.22 -16.86
C HIS A 4 -19.60 -8.21 -16.02
N ALA A 5 -19.56 -8.44 -14.71
CA ALA A 5 -18.57 -7.86 -13.83
C ALA A 5 -17.20 -8.26 -14.40
N ARG A 6 -16.56 -7.31 -15.08
CA ARG A 6 -15.18 -7.46 -15.55
C ARG A 6 -14.30 -7.57 -14.30
N LEU A 7 -14.01 -8.81 -13.91
CA LEU A 7 -12.84 -9.17 -13.15
C LEU A 7 -11.62 -8.62 -13.92
N ARG A 8 -11.17 -7.41 -13.58
CA ARG A 8 -9.88 -6.88 -14.03
C ARG A 8 -8.81 -7.58 -13.21
N SER A 9 -8.59 -8.86 -13.50
CA SER A 9 -7.41 -9.55 -13.02
C SER A 9 -6.18 -9.01 -13.75
N SER A 10 -5.19 -8.62 -12.95
CA SER A 10 -3.80 -8.97 -13.19
C SER A 10 -3.20 -8.55 -14.54
N ARG A 11 -2.93 -7.25 -14.74
CA ARG A 11 -1.75 -6.79 -15.50
C ARG A 11 -1.17 -5.51 -14.89
N SER A 12 -0.39 -5.74 -13.83
CA SER A 12 0.80 -4.99 -13.43
C SER A 12 0.68 -3.46 -13.31
N CYS A 13 0.43 -2.99 -12.09
CA CYS A 13 0.77 -1.66 -11.56
C CYS A 13 2.31 -1.47 -11.50
N ALA A 14 3.02 -1.95 -12.53
CA ALA A 14 4.42 -2.31 -12.48
C ALA A 14 5.30 -1.24 -13.11
N LEU A 15 5.81 -0.37 -12.24
CA LEU A 15 7.18 0.09 -12.33
C LEU A 15 8.05 -0.70 -11.33
N ARG A 16 8.43 -1.93 -11.69
CA ARG A 16 9.24 -2.84 -10.86
C ARG A 16 10.64 -2.28 -10.47
N ARG A 17 11.15 -1.26 -11.18
CA ARG A 17 12.46 -0.63 -10.88
C ARG A 17 12.40 0.46 -9.82
N LEU A 18 11.46 1.41 -9.90
CA LEU A 18 11.32 2.46 -8.89
C LEU A 18 10.80 1.91 -7.56
N TRP A 19 9.99 0.85 -7.62
CA TRP A 19 9.44 0.19 -6.45
C TRP A 19 10.49 -0.28 -5.43
N ARG A 20 11.62 -0.82 -5.91
CA ARG A 20 12.70 -1.31 -5.03
C ARG A 20 13.32 -0.20 -4.21
N VAL A 21 13.53 0.98 -4.80
CA VAL A 21 14.13 2.13 -4.10
C VAL A 21 13.13 2.71 -3.11
N ALA A 22 11.87 2.90 -3.52
CA ALA A 22 10.83 3.44 -2.63
C ALA A 22 10.56 2.56 -1.41
N THR A 23 10.57 1.23 -1.59
CA THR A 23 10.39 0.28 -0.47
C THR A 23 11.56 0.33 0.52
N LEU A 24 12.81 0.43 0.02
CA LEU A 24 13.99 0.51 0.88
C LEU A 24 14.06 1.83 1.64
N GLU A 25 13.76 2.93 0.97
CA GLU A 25 13.75 4.26 1.58
C GLU A 25 12.69 4.35 2.68
N LEU A 26 11.48 3.82 2.43
CA LEU A 26 10.43 3.74 3.43
C LEU A 26 10.84 2.83 4.62
N ALA A 27 11.48 1.69 4.36
CA ALA A 27 11.96 0.81 5.43
C ALA A 27 12.99 1.53 6.32
N THR A 28 13.94 2.25 5.73
CA THR A 28 14.91 3.07 6.49
C THR A 28 14.21 4.11 7.36
N ARG A 29 13.15 4.76 6.86
CA ARG A 29 12.36 5.71 7.66
C ARG A 29 11.61 5.04 8.81
N ILE A 30 11.05 3.86 8.59
CA ILE A 30 10.36 3.09 9.64
C ILE A 30 11.35 2.69 10.74
N GLU A 31 12.56 2.24 10.37
CA GLU A 31 13.63 1.91 11.33
C GLU A 31 14.06 3.09 12.18
N ASP A 32 14.25 4.26 11.56
CA ASP A 32 14.72 5.46 12.24
C ASP A 32 13.64 6.03 13.17
N ALA A 33 12.41 6.18 12.66
CA ALA A 33 11.32 6.80 13.40
C ALA A 33 10.63 5.88 14.42
N LYS A 34 10.75 4.55 14.26
CA LYS A 34 10.07 3.52 15.08
C LYS A 34 8.59 3.86 15.34
N PRO A 35 7.78 4.07 14.28
CA PRO A 35 6.43 4.57 14.43
C PRO A 35 5.52 3.52 15.10
N LYS A 36 4.65 3.97 16.01
CA LYS A 36 3.60 3.12 16.59
C LYS A 36 2.42 2.92 15.63
N LEU A 37 2.19 3.88 14.74
CA LEU A 37 1.10 3.93 13.78
C LEU A 37 1.62 4.46 12.44
N ILE A 38 1.18 3.85 11.34
CA ILE A 38 1.40 4.36 9.98
C ILE A 38 0.05 4.74 9.38
N ILE A 39 -0.03 5.86 8.67
CA ILE A 39 -1.23 6.28 7.93
C ILE A 39 -0.86 6.31 6.46
N SER A 40 -1.65 5.67 5.61
CA SER A 40 -1.49 5.74 4.14
C SER A 40 -2.82 5.55 3.42
N ALA A 41 -2.77 5.59 2.09
CA ALA A 41 -3.88 5.24 1.21
C ALA A 41 -3.61 3.91 0.49
N SER A 42 -4.61 3.34 -0.19
CA SER A 42 -4.44 2.12 -0.99
C SER A 42 -3.62 2.36 -2.26
N CYS A 43 -3.87 3.47 -2.97
CA CYS A 43 -3.09 3.91 -4.11
C CYS A 43 -3.03 5.44 -4.25
N GLY A 44 -1.96 5.93 -4.90
CA GLY A 44 -1.87 7.29 -5.44
C GLY A 44 -2.16 7.30 -6.94
N VAL A 45 -2.80 8.35 -7.43
CA VAL A 45 -3.08 8.53 -8.86
C VAL A 45 -2.15 9.61 -9.40
N GLU A 46 -1.26 9.23 -10.31
CA GLU A 46 -0.41 10.14 -11.07
C GLU A 46 -0.95 10.30 -12.50
N PRO A 47 -0.61 11.38 -13.23
CA PRO A 47 -1.13 11.62 -14.58
C PRO A 47 -0.90 10.48 -15.58
N LYS A 48 0.09 9.62 -15.33
CA LYS A 48 0.50 8.53 -16.24
C LYS A 48 0.39 7.15 -15.62
N ASP A 49 0.13 7.03 -14.32
CA ASP A 49 0.13 5.75 -13.64
C ASP A 49 -0.67 5.76 -12.33
N ILE A 50 -1.04 4.58 -11.86
CA ILE A 50 -1.53 4.37 -10.50
C ILE A 50 -0.36 3.78 -9.70
N ILE A 51 -0.15 4.26 -8.49
CA ILE A 51 0.90 3.78 -7.59
C ILE A 51 0.25 3.04 -6.44
N ASP A 52 0.43 1.73 -6.39
CA ASP A 52 -0.06 0.89 -5.30
C ASP A 52 0.78 1.11 -4.03
N TYR A 53 0.21 1.77 -3.03
CA TYR A 53 0.92 2.01 -1.77
C TYR A 53 0.86 0.82 -0.81
N GLY A 54 -0.22 0.02 -0.86
CA GLY A 54 -0.39 -1.11 0.04
C GLY A 54 0.75 -2.15 -0.04
N PRO A 55 1.07 -2.70 -1.23
CA PRO A 55 2.18 -3.63 -1.37
C PRO A 55 3.54 -2.96 -1.08
N LEU A 56 3.68 -1.65 -1.32
CA LEU A 56 4.91 -0.89 -1.07
C LEU A 56 5.18 -0.82 0.44
N LEU A 57 4.14 -0.47 1.20
CA LEU A 57 4.19 -0.42 2.65
C LEU A 57 4.46 -1.82 3.24
N ASN A 58 3.76 -2.86 2.77
CA ASN A 58 4.01 -4.23 3.22
C ASN A 58 5.46 -4.63 3.00
N GLY A 59 6.00 -4.38 1.80
CA GLY A 59 7.39 -4.68 1.49
C GLY A 59 8.39 -3.88 2.33
N ALA A 60 8.03 -2.67 2.78
CA ALA A 60 8.88 -1.86 3.62
C ALA A 60 8.88 -2.39 5.06
N ILE A 61 7.71 -2.72 5.60
CA ILE A 61 7.55 -3.32 6.93
C ILE A 61 8.29 -4.67 6.99
N GLU A 62 8.17 -5.52 5.97
CA GLU A 62 8.88 -6.81 5.90
C GLU A 62 10.42 -6.66 5.91
N ARG A 63 10.94 -5.52 5.45
CA ARG A 63 12.38 -5.23 5.42
C ARG A 63 12.87 -4.49 6.66
N SER A 64 11.95 -3.93 7.43
CA SER A 64 12.20 -3.25 8.70
C SER A 64 12.31 -4.30 9.82
N SER A 65 13.24 -4.11 10.75
CA SER A 65 13.26 -4.79 12.06
C SER A 65 12.18 -4.26 13.02
N TRP A 66 11.69 -3.04 12.79
CA TRP A 66 10.59 -2.44 13.54
C TRP A 66 9.24 -2.75 12.91
N ASN A 67 8.33 -3.36 13.68
CA ASN A 67 6.97 -3.65 13.24
C ASN A 67 5.96 -2.71 13.91
N PRO A 68 5.33 -1.78 13.16
CA PRO A 68 4.29 -0.90 13.69
C PRO A 68 3.07 -1.72 14.18
N ASN A 69 2.48 -1.28 15.30
CA ASN A 69 1.34 -2.00 15.88
C ASN A 69 0.07 -1.89 15.03
N LYS A 70 -0.10 -0.75 14.33
CA LYS A 70 -1.27 -0.48 13.52
C LYS A 70 -0.91 0.28 12.24
N ALA A 71 -1.70 0.09 11.20
CA ALA A 71 -1.73 0.96 10.04
C ALA A 71 -3.17 1.41 9.74
N VAL A 72 -3.37 2.69 9.44
CA VAL A 72 -4.64 3.21 8.95
C VAL A 72 -4.54 3.36 7.44
N MET A 73 -5.47 2.74 6.71
CA MET A 73 -5.52 2.74 5.25
C MET A 73 -6.82 3.37 4.75
N THR A 74 -6.71 4.45 3.98
CA THR A 74 -7.83 4.97 3.20
C THR A 74 -7.92 4.22 1.88
N GLN A 75 -9.07 3.60 1.60
CA GLN A 75 -9.29 2.82 0.39
C GLN A 75 -9.70 3.73 -0.77
N CYS A 76 -9.04 3.57 -1.91
CA CYS A 76 -9.42 4.19 -3.18
C CYS A 76 -10.09 3.14 -4.08
N ASP A 77 -11.26 3.48 -4.61
CA ASP A 77 -12.06 2.57 -5.45
C ASP A 77 -11.32 2.08 -6.71
N LEU A 78 -10.36 2.87 -7.20
CA LEU A 78 -9.56 2.54 -8.38
C LEU A 78 -8.55 1.41 -8.12
N CYS A 79 -8.05 1.29 -6.89
CA CYS A 79 -7.21 0.18 -6.47
C CYS A 79 -7.45 -0.15 -4.99
N PRO A 80 -8.44 -1.02 -4.71
CA PRO A 80 -8.67 -1.50 -3.36
C PRO A 80 -7.54 -2.42 -2.92
N PHE A 81 -7.13 -2.28 -1.67
CA PHE A 81 -6.04 -3.05 -1.08
C PHE A 81 -6.56 -3.98 0.02
N PRO A 82 -6.25 -5.30 -0.03
CA PRO A 82 -6.61 -6.24 1.03
C PRO A 82 -5.99 -5.86 2.37
N MET A 83 -6.83 -5.65 3.38
CA MET A 83 -6.39 -5.25 4.71
C MET A 83 -6.08 -6.46 5.60
N THR A 84 -5.00 -6.36 6.38
CA THR A 84 -4.59 -7.38 7.35
C THR A 84 -5.36 -7.19 8.65
N LYS A 85 -6.22 -8.16 9.00
CA LYS A 85 -7.03 -8.11 10.23
C LYS A 85 -6.14 -7.97 11.47
N GLY A 86 -6.46 -6.99 12.33
CA GLY A 86 -5.74 -6.72 13.57
C GLY A 86 -4.55 -5.76 13.44
N ARG A 87 -4.01 -5.57 12.24
CA ARG A 87 -2.98 -4.57 11.93
C ARG A 87 -3.58 -3.34 11.25
N ASP A 88 -4.40 -3.56 10.23
CA ASP A 88 -4.92 -2.50 9.37
C ASP A 88 -6.33 -2.06 9.81
N ALA A 89 -6.58 -0.76 9.82
CA ALA A 89 -7.87 -0.16 10.07
C ALA A 89 -8.26 0.76 8.89
N THR A 90 -9.55 0.82 8.56
CA THR A 90 -10.05 1.77 7.56
C THR A 90 -9.94 3.19 8.10
N GLY A 91 -9.30 4.09 7.34
CA GLY A 91 -9.33 5.51 7.62
C GLY A 91 -10.59 6.13 7.03
N GLU A 92 -11.51 6.58 7.89
CA GLU A 92 -12.60 7.49 7.49
C GLU A 92 -12.03 8.91 7.46
N MET A 93 -12.24 9.63 6.35
CA MET A 93 -11.94 11.06 6.22
C MET A 93 -13.24 11.85 6.11
#